data_AF-A0A810LEA2-F1
#
_entry.id   AF-A0A810LEA2-F1
#
_cell.length_a   1.000
_cell.length_b   1.000
_cell.length_c   1.000
_cell.angle_alpha   90.00
_cell.angle_beta   90.00
_cell.angle_gamma   90.00
#
_symmetry.space_group_name_H-M   'P 1'
#
loop_
_entity.id
_entity.type
_entity.pdbx_description
1 polymer ?
#
loop_
_entity_poly.entity_id
_entity_poly.type
_entity_poly.pdbx_seq_one_letter_code
_entity_poly.pdbx_strand_id
1 'polypeptide(L)'
;MSELESVAEDSAGQAAVPAAASGAGLDVRIVRELIERARAEGVSLVGEGGLLQQVIRTVLQTALEAEMAEHLGYEGGQIPPAGADNQRNGTSAKTVRTEVGPVRLRVPRDRAGSFAPRIVPKQARRLEGFDEAIISLCAKGLTTGQIQAHLAEIYDVEVSRDLVSRVTD
;
A
#
# COMPACT_ATOMS: atom_id res chain seq x y z
N MET A 1 0.01 -75.02 -20.37
CA MET A 1 1.26 -74.28 -20.65
C MET A 1 0.86 -72.83 -20.87
N SER A 2 1.01 -71.93 -19.89
CA SER A 2 2.27 -71.19 -19.61
C SER A 2 2.66 -70.39 -20.86
N GLU A 3 2.62 -69.06 -20.94
CA GLU A 3 2.98 -68.01 -19.98
C GLU A 3 2.52 -66.62 -20.51
N LEU A 4 2.20 -65.69 -19.58
CA LEU A 4 2.61 -64.26 -19.49
C LEU A 4 2.40 -63.35 -20.73
N GLU A 5 1.80 -62.15 -20.64
CA GLU A 5 2.09 -61.06 -19.70
C GLU A 5 0.83 -60.25 -19.33
N SER A 6 0.74 -59.94 -18.04
CA SER A 6 -0.16 -58.96 -17.45
C SER A 6 0.60 -57.64 -17.37
N VAL A 7 0.16 -56.62 -18.09
CA VAL A 7 0.63 -55.25 -17.87
C VAL A 7 -0.37 -54.58 -16.94
N ALA A 8 0.05 -54.43 -15.68
CA ALA A 8 -0.58 -53.57 -14.71
C ALA A 8 -0.43 -52.11 -15.17
N GLU A 9 -1.54 -51.44 -15.45
CA GLU A 9 -1.53 -49.99 -15.54
C GLU A 9 -1.53 -49.41 -14.13
N ASP A 10 -0.40 -48.76 -13.88
CA ASP A 10 0.08 -48.21 -12.64
C ASP A 10 -0.78 -47.04 -12.15
N SER A 11 -0.72 -46.92 -10.84
CA SER A 11 -1.35 -45.98 -9.97
C SER A 11 -1.17 -44.51 -10.35
N ALA A 12 -2.25 -43.77 -10.11
CA ALA A 12 -2.22 -42.52 -9.36
C ALA A 12 -1.02 -41.58 -9.62
N GLY A 13 -0.82 -41.18 -10.87
CA GLY A 13 -0.17 -39.93 -11.18
C GLY A 13 -1.13 -38.77 -10.89
N GLN A 14 -1.31 -38.45 -9.61
CA GLN A 14 -1.87 -37.17 -9.19
C GLN A 14 -0.98 -36.09 -9.79
N ALA A 15 -1.33 -35.60 -10.97
CA ALA A 15 -0.69 -34.46 -11.58
C ALA A 15 -0.83 -33.32 -10.56
N ALA A 16 0.27 -33.06 -9.86
CA ALA A 16 0.41 -31.92 -8.99
C ALA A 16 0.01 -30.71 -9.84
N VAL A 17 -1.19 -30.21 -9.55
CA VAL A 17 -1.64 -28.92 -10.05
C VAL A 17 -0.50 -27.97 -9.72
N PRO A 18 0.14 -27.32 -10.71
CA PRO A 18 1.20 -26.39 -10.39
C PRO A 18 0.54 -25.36 -9.47
N ALA A 19 1.10 -25.22 -8.26
CA ALA A 19 0.67 -24.23 -7.29
C ALA A 19 0.68 -22.88 -8.01
N ALA A 20 -0.51 -22.46 -8.42
CA ALA A 20 -0.72 -21.21 -9.10
C ALA A 20 -0.09 -20.14 -8.22
N ALA A 21 0.78 -19.33 -8.82
CA ALA A 21 1.52 -18.26 -8.18
C ALA A 21 0.61 -17.50 -7.19
N SER A 22 0.77 -17.84 -5.92
CA SER A 22 0.08 -17.20 -4.82
C SER A 22 0.89 -15.98 -4.42
N GLY A 23 0.29 -14.79 -4.51
CA GLY A 23 0.83 -13.60 -3.87
C GLY A 23 1.20 -12.50 -4.85
N ALA A 24 0.19 -11.93 -5.47
CA ALA A 24 0.32 -10.70 -6.25
C ALA A 24 -1.05 -10.06 -6.45
N GLY A 25 -1.86 -9.94 -5.40
CA GLY A 25 -3.14 -9.22 -5.42
C GLY A 25 -3.69 -9.10 -4.00
N LEU A 26 -4.53 -8.09 -3.75
CA LEU A 26 -5.29 -8.02 -2.50
C LEU A 26 -6.09 -9.33 -2.35
N ASP A 27 -5.86 -10.07 -1.26
CA ASP A 27 -6.57 -11.33 -1.03
C ASP A 27 -8.08 -11.04 -1.03
N VAL A 28 -8.79 -11.68 -1.96
CA VAL A 28 -10.24 -11.53 -2.13
C VAL A 28 -10.99 -11.81 -0.82
N ARG A 29 -10.44 -12.66 0.05
CA ARG A 29 -10.98 -12.91 1.39
C ARG A 29 -10.91 -11.66 2.27
N ILE A 30 -9.78 -10.95 2.29
CA ILE A 30 -9.58 -9.71 3.04
C ILE A 30 -10.50 -8.61 2.50
N VAL A 31 -10.60 -8.47 1.18
CA VAL A 31 -11.49 -7.46 0.56
C VAL A 31 -12.95 -7.75 0.90
N ARG A 32 -13.38 -9.01 0.84
CA ARG A 32 -14.73 -9.40 1.24
C ARG A 32 -14.99 -9.10 2.72
N GLU A 33 -14.04 -9.42 3.59
CA GLU A 33 -14.14 -9.13 5.02
C GLU A 33 -14.29 -7.62 5.30
N LEU A 34 -13.49 -6.78 4.62
CA LEU A 34 -13.59 -5.32 4.73
C LEU A 34 -14.95 -4.78 4.28
N ILE A 35 -15.50 -5.30 3.17
CA ILE A 35 -16.82 -4.91 2.67
C ILE A 35 -17.93 -5.33 3.65
N GLU A 36 -17.87 -6.56 4.17
CA GLU A 36 -18.87 -7.05 5.12
C GLU A 36 -18.82 -6.28 6.45
N ARG A 37 -17.62 -5.95 6.95
CA ARG A 37 -17.46 -5.07 8.11
C ARG A 37 -18.01 -3.67 7.86
N ALA A 38 -17.68 -3.07 6.71
CA ALA A 38 -18.21 -1.76 6.36
C ALA A 38 -19.74 -1.76 6.30
N ARG A 39 -20.36 -2.81 5.73
CA ARG A 39 -21.82 -2.98 5.73
C ARG A 39 -22.39 -3.11 7.14
N ALA A 40 -21.76 -3.91 8.00
CA ALA A 40 -22.18 -4.09 9.39
C ALA A 40 -22.12 -2.79 10.20
N GLU A 41 -21.13 -1.93 9.90
CA GLU A 41 -20.95 -0.61 10.51
C GLU A 41 -21.78 0.50 9.83
N GLY A 42 -22.54 0.17 8.78
CA GLY A 42 -23.33 1.14 8.01
C GLY A 42 -22.49 2.11 7.17
N VAL A 43 -21.22 1.80 6.93
CA VAL A 43 -20.29 2.59 6.12
C VAL A 43 -20.54 2.31 4.64
N SER A 44 -20.77 3.37 3.87
CA SER A 44 -20.90 3.28 2.41
C SER A 44 -19.58 2.86 1.76
N LEU A 45 -19.66 2.12 0.64
CA LEU A 45 -18.46 1.76 -0.13
C LEU A 45 -17.75 3.00 -0.69
N VAL A 46 -18.55 3.95 -1.21
CA VAL A 46 -18.11 5.19 -1.87
C VAL A 46 -18.78 6.41 -1.24
N GLY A 47 -18.24 7.60 -1.51
CA GLY A 47 -18.75 8.86 -0.94
C GLY A 47 -18.01 9.29 0.32
N GLU A 48 -18.41 10.43 0.89
CA GLU A 48 -17.73 11.04 2.04
C GLU A 48 -17.72 10.10 3.25
N GLY A 49 -16.53 9.80 3.77
CA GLY A 49 -16.34 8.85 4.87
C GLY A 49 -16.51 7.38 4.47
N GLY A 50 -16.71 7.08 3.18
CA GLY A 50 -16.85 5.72 2.69
C GLY A 50 -15.57 4.89 2.78
N LEU A 51 -15.71 3.56 2.66
CA LEU A 51 -14.62 2.60 2.81
C LEU A 51 -13.43 2.92 1.89
N LEU A 52 -13.66 3.23 0.61
CA LEU A 52 -12.57 3.53 -0.31
C LEU A 52 -11.78 4.78 0.10
N GLN A 53 -12.45 5.83 0.58
CA GLN A 53 -11.78 7.02 1.10
C GLN A 53 -10.95 6.69 2.34
N GLN A 54 -11.44 5.81 3.22
CA GLN A 54 -10.70 5.38 4.40
C GLN A 54 -9.47 4.54 4.03
N VAL A 55 -9.56 3.66 3.03
CA VAL A 55 -8.43 2.88 2.53
C VAL A 55 -7.37 3.81 1.94
N ILE A 56 -7.75 4.71 1.03
CA ILE A 56 -6.82 5.68 0.43
C ILE A 56 -6.21 6.59 1.49
N ARG A 57 -6.99 7.04 2.48
CA ARG A 57 -6.49 7.80 3.63
C ARG A 57 -5.42 7.04 4.39
N THR A 58 -5.66 5.76 4.69
CA THR A 58 -4.72 4.92 5.43
C THR A 58 -3.42 4.75 4.64
N VAL A 59 -3.50 4.42 3.35
CA VAL A 59 -2.32 4.30 2.48
C VAL A 59 -1.51 5.59 2.45
N LEU A 60 -2.16 6.73 2.19
CA LEU A 60 -1.50 8.04 2.18
C LEU A 60 -0.87 8.40 3.54
N GLN A 61 -1.55 8.08 4.64
CA GLN A 61 -1.06 8.36 5.97
C GLN A 61 0.16 7.50 6.30
N THR A 62 0.10 6.20 6.04
CA THR A 62 1.22 5.27 6.22
C THR A 62 2.43 5.72 5.41
N ALA A 63 2.22 6.10 4.15
CA ALA A 63 3.31 6.54 3.29
C ALA A 63 3.95 7.86 3.76
N LEU A 64 3.15 8.81 4.26
CA LEU A 64 3.67 10.03 4.87
C LEU A 64 4.48 9.76 6.15
N GLU A 65 4.06 8.81 6.98
CA GLU A 65 4.82 8.42 8.18
C GLU A 65 6.13 7.73 7.82
N ALA A 66 6.14 6.89 6.79
CA ALA A 66 7.33 6.24 6.26
C ALA A 66 8.32 7.24 5.67
N GLU A 67 7.86 8.19 4.85
CA GLU A 67 8.70 9.29 4.34
C GLU A 67 9.30 10.11 5.49
N MET A 68 8.53 10.37 6.55
CA MET A 68 9.01 11.11 7.71
C MET A 68 10.05 10.32 8.51
N ALA A 69 9.88 9.00 8.61
CA ALA A 69 10.86 8.12 9.26
C ALA A 69 12.16 8.06 8.46
N GLU A 70 12.07 7.98 7.14
CA GLU A 70 13.23 8.06 6.23
C GLU A 70 13.94 9.42 6.34
N HIS A 71 13.19 10.53 6.33
CA HIS A 71 13.73 11.89 6.47
C HIS A 71 14.50 12.11 7.77
N LEU A 72 14.02 11.55 8.88
CA LEU A 72 14.66 11.69 10.19
C LEU A 72 15.66 10.58 10.53
N GLY A 73 15.62 9.46 9.82
CA GLY A 73 16.42 8.26 10.10
C GLY A 73 15.95 7.44 11.30
N TYR A 74 14.73 7.67 11.81
CA TYR A 74 14.15 6.90 12.93
C TYR A 74 12.61 6.91 12.95
N GLU A 75 12.03 5.91 13.61
CA GLU A 75 10.58 5.67 13.58
C GLU A 75 9.78 6.57 14.52
N GLY A 76 8.47 6.70 14.24
CA GLY A 76 7.54 7.38 15.13
C GLY A 76 7.49 6.72 16.52
N GLY A 77 7.57 7.53 17.58
CA GLY A 77 7.53 7.04 18.97
C GLY A 77 8.87 6.57 19.52
N GLN A 78 9.92 6.50 18.69
CA GLN A 78 11.28 6.27 19.17
C GLN A 78 11.90 7.56 19.72
N ILE A 79 12.81 7.39 20.68
CA ILE A 79 13.65 8.49 21.17
C ILE A 79 14.60 8.89 20.03
N PRO A 80 14.73 10.19 19.70
CA PRO A 80 15.68 10.63 18.69
C PRO A 80 17.10 10.14 19.04
N PRO A 81 17.88 9.69 18.05
CA PRO A 81 19.26 9.28 18.28
C PRO A 81 20.08 10.43 18.90
N ALA A 82 21.07 10.08 19.73
CA ALA A 82 21.91 11.08 20.38
C ALA A 82 22.62 11.95 19.33
N GLY A 83 22.47 13.27 19.43
CA GLY A 83 23.00 14.22 18.45
C GLY A 83 22.09 14.46 17.23
N ALA A 84 20.84 14.02 17.25
CA ALA A 84 19.86 14.38 16.21
C ALA A 84 19.56 15.89 16.24
N ASP A 85 19.87 16.59 15.14
CA ASP A 85 19.59 18.03 14.97
C ASP A 85 18.11 18.33 14.67
N ASN A 86 17.32 17.30 14.38
CA ASN A 86 15.92 17.43 14.00
C ASN A 86 15.06 16.34 14.63
N GLN A 87 13.77 16.63 14.81
CA GLN A 87 12.82 15.71 15.43
C GLN A 87 11.39 15.96 14.94
N ARG A 88 10.50 14.99 15.16
CA ARG A 88 9.05 15.13 14.90
C ARG A 88 8.47 16.26 15.76
N ASN A 89 7.56 17.04 15.17
CA ASN A 89 6.89 18.18 15.79
C ASN A 89 5.38 18.18 15.47
N GLY A 90 4.74 17.04 15.74
CA GLY A 90 3.31 16.83 15.54
C GLY A 90 2.91 16.70 14.07
N THR A 91 1.65 17.02 13.79
CA THR A 91 1.04 16.90 12.45
C THR A 91 0.25 18.16 12.08
N SER A 92 0.02 18.37 10.79
CA SER A 92 -0.90 19.39 10.27
C SER A 92 -2.04 18.73 9.49
N ALA A 93 -3.25 19.25 9.66
CA ALA A 93 -4.40 18.77 8.90
C ALA A 93 -4.35 19.29 7.45
N LYS A 94 -4.48 18.38 6.48
CA LYS A 94 -4.56 18.71 5.06
C LYS A 94 -5.65 17.89 4.39
N THR A 95 -6.57 18.54 3.70
CA THR A 95 -7.53 17.86 2.83
C THR A 95 -7.03 17.90 1.39
N VAL A 96 -6.92 16.73 0.76
CA VAL A 96 -6.57 16.56 -0.65
C VAL A 96 -7.77 16.03 -1.40
N ARG A 97 -7.99 16.52 -2.62
CA ARG A 97 -9.03 16.00 -3.51
C ARG A 97 -8.47 14.78 -4.27
N THR A 98 -9.18 13.67 -4.19
CA THR A 98 -8.96 12.43 -4.95
C THR A 98 -10.20 12.15 -5.79
N GLU A 99 -10.15 11.18 -6.69
CA GLU A 99 -11.25 10.77 -7.56
C GLU A 99 -12.42 10.17 -6.79
N VAL A 100 -12.13 9.48 -5.68
CA VAL A 100 -13.16 8.95 -4.76
C VAL A 100 -13.72 10.03 -3.82
N GLY A 101 -13.18 11.26 -3.86
CA GLY A 101 -13.62 12.42 -3.10
C GLY A 101 -12.53 13.06 -2.21
N PRO A 102 -12.91 13.98 -1.31
CA PRO A 102 -11.95 14.66 -0.44
C PRO A 102 -11.45 13.73 0.68
N VAL A 103 -10.13 13.66 0.85
CA VAL A 103 -9.47 12.85 1.89
C VAL A 103 -8.73 13.76 2.87
N ARG A 104 -9.04 13.62 4.16
CA ARG A 104 -8.39 14.40 5.25
C ARG A 104 -7.21 13.64 5.84
N LEU A 105 -6.03 14.21 5.69
CA LEU A 105 -4.74 13.67 6.13
C LEU A 105 -4.19 14.42 7.33
N ARG A 106 -3.32 13.75 8.11
CA ARG A 106 -2.49 14.35 9.16
C ARG A 106 -1.04 14.32 8.70
N VAL A 107 -0.59 15.38 8.02
CA VAL A 107 0.76 15.43 7.45
C VAL A 107 1.77 15.61 8.59
N PRO A 108 2.74 14.70 8.76
CA PRO A 108 3.77 14.82 9.78
C PRO A 108 4.66 16.04 9.53
N ARG A 109 5.21 16.59 10.61
CA ARG A 109 6.09 17.75 10.58
C ARG A 109 7.35 17.47 11.35
N ASP A 110 8.45 18.02 10.86
CA ASP A 110 9.71 18.10 11.58
C ASP A 110 9.84 19.45 12.31
N ARG A 111 10.75 19.51 13.28
CA ARG A 111 11.03 20.70 14.08
C ARG A 111 11.75 21.76 13.26
N ALA A 112 12.68 21.34 12.39
CA ALA A 112 13.44 22.22 11.51
C ALA A 112 12.63 22.77 10.32
N GLY A 113 11.44 22.21 10.03
CA GLY A 113 10.61 22.60 8.88
C GLY A 113 11.17 22.18 7.52
N SER A 114 12.20 21.34 7.53
CA SER A 114 12.93 20.84 6.35
C SER A 114 12.21 19.70 5.64
N PHE A 115 11.26 19.02 6.29
CA PHE A 115 10.55 17.89 5.69
C PHE A 115 9.73 18.35 4.47
N ALA A 116 9.94 17.70 3.33
CA ALA A 116 9.26 17.97 2.07
C ALA A 116 8.65 16.65 1.54
N PRO A 117 7.40 16.34 1.92
CA PRO A 117 6.78 15.07 1.52
C PRO A 117 6.62 14.97 0.00
N ARG A 118 6.86 13.77 -0.55
CA ARG A 118 6.88 13.53 -1.99
C ARG A 118 5.51 13.05 -2.48
N ILE A 119 4.88 12.13 -1.75
CA ILE A 119 3.56 11.58 -2.09
C ILE A 119 2.45 12.63 -1.96
N VAL A 120 2.56 13.52 -0.96
CA VAL A 120 1.60 14.63 -0.78
C VAL A 120 2.36 15.96 -0.71
N PRO A 121 2.78 16.53 -1.86
CA PRO A 121 3.62 17.71 -1.90
C PRO A 121 3.05 18.89 -1.12
N LYS A 122 3.94 19.77 -0.64
CA LYS A 122 3.52 21.02 0.03
C LYS A 122 2.58 21.80 -0.90
N GLN A 123 1.51 22.35 -0.31
CA GLN A 123 0.49 23.16 -1.00
C GLN A 123 -0.39 22.43 -2.04
N ALA A 124 -0.03 21.23 -2.51
CA ALA A 124 -0.86 20.46 -3.45
C ALA A 124 -2.27 20.20 -2.88
N ARG A 125 -3.32 20.55 -3.62
CA ARG A 125 -4.73 20.39 -3.18
C ARG A 125 -5.47 19.25 -3.86
N ARG A 126 -4.87 18.67 -4.90
CA ARG A 126 -5.40 17.55 -5.67
C ARG A 126 -4.26 16.55 -5.92
N LEU A 127 -4.60 15.27 -5.88
CA LEU A 127 -3.71 14.17 -6.24
C LEU A 127 -4.35 13.49 -7.45
N GLU A 128 -3.85 13.80 -8.65
CA GLU A 128 -4.35 13.21 -9.91
C GLU A 128 -3.55 11.93 -10.20
N GLY A 129 -4.21 10.88 -10.70
CA GLY A 129 -3.58 9.59 -11.03
C GLY A 129 -3.30 8.66 -9.85
N PHE A 130 -3.57 9.08 -8.60
CA PHE A 130 -3.19 8.31 -7.39
C PHE A 130 -4.14 7.19 -7.10
N ASP A 131 -5.41 7.45 -7.37
CA ASP A 131 -6.44 6.45 -7.32
C ASP A 131 -6.21 5.38 -8.38
N GLU A 132 -5.83 5.76 -9.61
CA GLU A 132 -5.46 4.82 -10.68
C GLU A 132 -4.20 4.01 -10.34
N ALA A 133 -3.18 4.63 -9.72
CA ALA A 133 -2.00 3.92 -9.25
C ALA A 133 -2.33 2.92 -8.13
N ILE A 134 -3.16 3.30 -7.15
CA ILE A 134 -3.64 2.41 -6.10
C ILE A 134 -4.52 1.30 -6.69
N ILE A 135 -5.44 1.60 -7.60
CA ILE A 135 -6.32 0.61 -8.22
C ILE A 135 -5.51 -0.37 -9.07
N SER A 136 -4.55 0.12 -9.86
CA SER A 136 -3.61 -0.69 -10.63
C SER A 136 -2.77 -1.58 -9.70
N LEU A 137 -2.28 -1.03 -8.59
CA LEU A 137 -1.54 -1.75 -7.56
C LEU A 137 -2.38 -2.87 -6.93
N CYS A 138 -3.60 -2.55 -6.52
CA CYS A 138 -4.57 -3.46 -5.92
C CYS A 138 -4.99 -4.59 -6.87
N ALA A 139 -5.17 -4.27 -8.17
CA ALA A 139 -5.66 -5.19 -9.19
C ALA A 139 -4.58 -6.12 -9.76
N LYS A 140 -3.32 -5.67 -9.84
CA LYS A 140 -2.21 -6.43 -10.42
C LYS A 140 -1.29 -7.09 -9.39
N GLY A 141 -1.41 -6.68 -8.11
CA GLY A 141 -0.52 -6.96 -6.96
C GLY A 141 0.93 -7.15 -7.33
N LEU A 142 1.44 -6.09 -7.93
CA LEU A 142 2.81 -5.93 -8.33
C LEU A 142 3.75 -6.01 -7.11
N THR A 143 4.91 -6.64 -7.31
CA THR A 143 6.00 -6.68 -6.32
C THR A 143 6.52 -5.27 -6.03
N THR A 144 7.11 -5.02 -4.86
CA THR A 144 7.64 -3.69 -4.43
C THR A 144 8.43 -2.95 -5.52
N GLY A 145 9.23 -3.66 -6.34
CA GLY A 145 9.98 -3.05 -7.45
C GLY A 145 9.12 -2.61 -8.64
N GLN A 146 8.02 -3.32 -8.93
CA GLN A 146 7.06 -2.94 -9.97
C GLN A 146 6.18 -1.76 -9.53
N ILE A 147 5.87 -1.64 -8.22
CA ILE A 147 5.22 -0.46 -7.64
C ILE A 147 6.10 0.77 -7.83
N GLN A 148 7.40 0.64 -7.52
CA GLN A 148 8.39 1.69 -7.66
C GLN A 148 8.48 2.23 -9.10
N ALA A 149 8.59 1.33 -10.08
CA ALA A 149 8.67 1.70 -11.49
C ALA A 149 7.41 2.44 -11.97
N HIS A 150 6.23 2.02 -11.51
CA HIS A 150 4.97 2.63 -11.92
C HIS A 150 4.72 3.99 -11.24
N LEU A 151 5.13 4.14 -9.97
CA LEU A 151 5.10 5.43 -9.28
C LEU A 151 6.08 6.43 -9.92
N ALA A 152 7.23 5.97 -10.39
CA ALA A 152 8.18 6.81 -11.12
C ALA A 152 7.60 7.30 -12.46
N GLU A 153 6.89 6.45 -13.20
CA GLU A 153 6.25 6.83 -14.48
C GLU A 153 5.10 7.83 -14.33
N ILE A 154 4.25 7.67 -13.31
CA ILE A 154 3.02 8.48 -13.17
C ILE A 154 3.31 9.81 -12.46
N TYR A 155 4.23 9.81 -11.49
CA TYR A 155 4.48 10.98 -10.64
C TYR A 155 5.82 11.68 -10.88
N ASP A 156 6.63 11.17 -11.81
CA ASP A 156 8.00 11.66 -12.07
C ASP A 156 8.83 11.78 -10.78
N VAL A 157 8.62 10.84 -9.84
CA VAL A 157 9.37 10.74 -8.58
C VAL A 157 10.04 9.39 -8.45
N GLU A 158 11.36 9.42 -8.27
CA GLU A 158 12.13 8.23 -7.89
C GLU A 158 11.80 7.78 -6.46
N VAL A 159 10.82 6.90 -6.29
CA VAL A 159 10.52 6.28 -5.00
C VAL A 159 11.59 5.22 -4.70
N SER A 160 12.07 5.06 -3.45
CA SER A 160 13.04 4.01 -3.10
C SER A 160 12.32 2.69 -2.80
N ARG A 161 12.95 1.54 -3.07
CA ARG A 161 12.38 0.21 -2.78
C ARG A 161 12.06 0.04 -1.29
N ASP A 162 12.91 0.58 -0.44
CA ASP A 162 12.74 0.57 1.02
C ASP A 162 11.50 1.34 1.45
N LEU A 163 11.23 2.50 0.83
CA LEU A 163 10.04 3.28 1.08
C LEU A 163 8.78 2.51 0.68
N VAL A 164 8.79 1.82 -0.47
CA VAL A 164 7.67 0.98 -0.86
C VAL A 164 7.46 -0.16 0.13
N SER A 165 8.53 -0.87 0.53
CA SER A 165 8.42 -2.01 1.48
C SER A 165 7.80 -1.59 2.81
N ARG A 166 8.27 -0.47 3.40
CA ARG A 166 7.75 0.05 4.69
C ARG A 166 6.29 0.49 4.64
N VAL A 167 5.76 0.78 3.45
CA VAL A 167 4.35 1.14 3.28
C VAL A 167 3.47 -0.09 3.06
N THR A 168 4.06 -1.17 2.55
CA THR A 168 3.34 -2.41 2.20
C THR A 168 3.42 -3.52 3.27
N ASP A 169 4.44 -3.51 4.14
CA ASP A 169 4.56 -4.39 5.33
C ASP A 169 3.82 -3.81 6.55
#